data_AF-A0A847AXK0-F1
#
_entry.id   AF-A0A847AXK0-F1
#
_cell.length_a   1.000
_cell.length_b   1.000
_cell.length_c   1.000
_cell.angle_alpha   90.00
_cell.angle_beta   90.00
_cell.angle_gamma   90.00
#
_symmetry.space_group_name_H-M   'P 1'
#
loop_
_entity.id
_entity.type
_entity.pdbx_description
1 polymer ?
#
loop_
_entity_poly.entity_id
_entity_poly.type
_entity_poly.pdbx_seq_one_letter_code
_entity_poly.pdbx_strand_id
1 'polypeptide(L)'
;MAQSEIKDAKRVGAEVSEAEDALSSSRAFLNEGKNQQALNEANRAYELARSAKEAIAGQDRLKEDAAAAIERAAKLIDEAKSLGGNLSVPETSLASARSYFEAEDYPLAIEYADRAASEANALLANLRGDRYTVGSWTSDRDCLWNIAAKPSIYKDAWKWKRIYKANQDKIKNPDIIYPGQILIIPRD
;
A
#
# COMPACT_ATOMS: atom_id res chain seq x y z
N MET A 1 -29.15 -27.97 1.09
CA MET A 1 -28.50 -26.65 1.27
C MET A 1 -27.35 -26.76 2.25
N ALA A 2 -27.57 -27.03 3.55
CA ALA A 2 -26.51 -27.17 4.56
C ALA A 2 -25.33 -28.10 4.18
N GLN A 3 -25.60 -29.29 3.65
CA GLN A 3 -24.55 -30.22 3.19
C GLN A 3 -23.65 -29.65 2.07
N SER A 4 -24.23 -28.90 1.14
CA SER A 4 -23.45 -28.27 0.07
C SER A 4 -22.57 -27.17 0.65
N GLU A 5 -23.14 -26.36 1.54
CA GLU A 5 -22.42 -25.25 2.17
C GLU A 5 -21.24 -25.73 3.01
N ILE A 6 -21.41 -26.80 3.79
CA ILE A 6 -20.34 -27.45 4.56
C ILE A 6 -19.23 -27.95 3.63
N LYS A 7 -19.59 -28.56 2.49
CA LYS A 7 -18.61 -29.04 1.51
C LYS A 7 -17.82 -27.89 0.90
N ASP A 8 -18.48 -26.79 0.57
CA ASP A 8 -17.83 -25.61 0.01
C ASP A 8 -16.96 -24.88 1.04
N ALA A 9 -17.40 -24.80 2.29
CA ALA A 9 -16.59 -24.31 3.41
C ALA A 9 -15.32 -25.17 3.62
N LYS A 10 -15.42 -26.50 3.58
CA LYS A 10 -14.23 -27.39 3.64
C LYS A 10 -13.27 -27.18 2.48
N ARG A 11 -13.78 -26.91 1.28
CA ARG A 11 -12.94 -26.67 0.09
C ARG A 11 -12.06 -25.44 0.24
N VAL A 12 -12.54 -24.42 0.97
CA VAL A 12 -11.74 -23.23 1.30
C VAL A 12 -10.96 -23.36 2.60
N GLY A 13 -10.92 -24.54 3.21
CA GLY A 13 -10.16 -24.81 4.43
C GLY A 13 -10.84 -24.37 5.74
N ALA A 14 -12.14 -24.04 5.71
CA ALA A 14 -12.86 -23.62 6.91
C ALA A 14 -13.04 -24.78 7.91
N GLU A 15 -12.87 -24.49 9.20
CA GLU A 15 -13.26 -25.41 10.25
C GLU A 15 -14.79 -25.49 10.31
N VAL A 16 -15.33 -26.69 10.17
CA VAL A 16 -16.78 -26.92 10.07
C VAL A 16 -17.28 -28.00 11.04
N SER A 17 -16.47 -28.35 12.05
CA SER A 17 -16.79 -29.37 13.07
C SER A 17 -18.19 -29.13 13.66
N GLU A 18 -18.46 -27.91 14.13
CA GLU A 18 -19.76 -27.54 14.69
C GLU A 18 -20.91 -27.60 13.67
N ALA A 19 -20.65 -27.26 12.41
CA ALA A 19 -21.65 -27.32 11.33
C ALA A 19 -21.99 -28.79 10.98
N GLU A 20 -21.02 -29.69 11.04
CA GLU A 20 -21.21 -31.12 10.85
C GLU A 20 -21.99 -31.77 12.00
N ASP A 21 -21.72 -31.36 13.23
CA ASP A 21 -22.45 -31.80 14.42
C ASP A 21 -23.93 -31.35 14.38
N ALA A 22 -24.19 -30.10 14.00
CA ALA A 22 -25.54 -29.58 13.80
C ALA A 22 -26.27 -30.33 12.67
N LEU A 23 -25.58 -30.64 11.56
CA LEU A 23 -26.15 -31.43 10.47
C LEU A 23 -26.47 -32.87 10.91
N SER A 24 -25.61 -33.48 11.73
CA SER A 24 -25.83 -34.81 12.31
C SER A 24 -27.07 -34.81 13.22
N SER A 25 -27.19 -33.80 14.07
CA SER A 25 -28.33 -33.59 14.97
C SER A 25 -29.64 -33.38 14.21
N SER A 26 -29.60 -32.61 13.12
CA SER A 26 -30.73 -32.44 12.20
C SER A 26 -31.23 -33.77 11.65
N ARG A 27 -30.31 -34.63 11.19
CA ARG A 27 -30.65 -35.98 10.68
C ARG A 27 -31.26 -36.88 11.77
N ALA A 28 -30.76 -36.79 13.00
CA ALA A 28 -31.34 -37.53 14.13
C ALA A 28 -32.77 -37.09 14.43
N PHE A 29 -33.04 -35.78 14.48
CA PHE A 29 -34.39 -35.25 14.70
C PHE A 29 -35.38 -35.62 13.59
N LEU A 30 -34.93 -35.72 12.34
CA LEU A 30 -35.76 -36.24 11.25
C LEU A 30 -36.17 -37.69 11.48
N ASN A 31 -35.23 -38.54 11.91
CA ASN A 31 -35.52 -39.95 12.21
C ASN A 31 -36.49 -40.11 13.39
N GLU A 32 -36.50 -39.16 14.33
CA GLU A 32 -37.44 -39.09 15.46
C GLU A 32 -38.79 -38.43 15.10
N GLY A 33 -38.98 -37.97 13.86
CA GLY A 33 -40.20 -37.26 13.43
C GLY A 33 -40.32 -35.81 13.94
N LYS A 34 -39.26 -35.27 14.56
CA LYS A 34 -39.23 -33.93 15.14
C LYS A 34 -38.86 -32.88 14.09
N ASN A 35 -39.72 -32.72 13.09
CA ASN A 35 -39.46 -31.92 11.88
C ASN A 35 -39.04 -30.47 12.15
N GLN A 36 -39.61 -29.80 13.15
CA GLN A 36 -39.24 -28.41 13.47
C GLN A 36 -37.82 -28.32 14.03
N GLN A 37 -37.43 -29.26 14.91
CA GLN A 37 -36.10 -29.29 15.48
C GLN A 37 -35.06 -29.66 14.42
N ALA A 38 -35.39 -30.60 13.55
CA ALA A 38 -34.57 -30.93 12.39
C ALA A 38 -34.31 -29.72 11.49
N LEU A 39 -35.34 -28.92 11.21
CA LEU A 39 -35.21 -27.70 10.40
C LEU A 39 -34.32 -26.65 11.10
N ASN A 40 -34.51 -26.44 12.40
CA ASN A 40 -33.71 -25.50 13.18
C ASN A 40 -32.21 -25.88 13.14
N GLU A 41 -31.88 -27.16 13.37
CA GLU A 41 -30.51 -27.64 13.31
C GLU A 41 -29.92 -27.60 11.89
N ALA A 42 -30.73 -27.85 10.86
CA ALA A 42 -30.29 -27.72 9.47
C ALA A 42 -29.92 -26.26 9.13
N ASN A 43 -30.71 -25.30 9.60
CA ASN A 43 -30.42 -23.87 9.42
C ASN A 43 -29.17 -23.45 10.21
N ARG A 44 -29.02 -23.93 11.45
CA ARG A 44 -27.83 -23.70 12.26
C ARG A 44 -26.57 -24.23 11.56
N ALA A 45 -26.61 -25.45 11.03
CA ALA A 45 -25.52 -26.04 10.27
C ALA A 45 -25.14 -25.20 9.04
N TYR A 46 -26.15 -24.68 8.32
CA TYR A 46 -25.92 -23.82 7.17
C TYR A 46 -25.25 -22.49 7.57
N GLU A 47 -25.76 -21.79 8.58
CA GLU A 47 -25.21 -20.51 9.02
C GLU A 47 -23.79 -20.65 9.58
N LEU A 48 -23.50 -21.73 10.33
CA LEU A 48 -22.14 -22.01 10.82
C LEU A 48 -21.15 -22.25 9.67
N ALA A 49 -21.53 -23.03 8.66
CA ALA A 49 -20.66 -23.26 7.50
C ALA A 49 -20.43 -21.97 6.69
N ARG A 50 -21.48 -21.17 6.54
CA ARG A 50 -21.42 -19.89 5.83
C ARG A 50 -20.52 -18.90 6.55
N SER A 51 -20.69 -18.71 7.86
CA SER A 51 -19.89 -17.76 8.65
C SER A 51 -18.42 -18.16 8.70
N ALA A 52 -18.11 -19.45 8.81
CA ALA A 52 -16.74 -19.95 8.78
C ALA A 52 -16.06 -19.66 7.41
N LYS A 53 -16.79 -19.83 6.31
CA LYS A 53 -16.32 -19.48 4.97
C LYS A 53 -16.10 -17.97 4.81
N GLU A 54 -17.02 -17.15 5.32
CA GLU A 54 -16.91 -15.69 5.29
C GLU A 54 -15.72 -15.19 6.14
N ALA A 55 -15.42 -15.86 7.26
CA ALA A 55 -14.25 -15.55 8.08
C ALA A 55 -12.93 -15.78 7.33
N ILE A 56 -12.77 -16.93 6.65
CA ILE A 56 -11.60 -17.19 5.80
C ILE A 56 -11.51 -16.18 4.66
N ALA A 57 -12.61 -15.94 3.95
CA ALA A 57 -12.61 -14.97 2.87
C ALA A 57 -12.26 -13.55 3.35
N GLY A 58 -12.66 -13.19 4.58
CA GLY A 58 -12.24 -11.95 5.23
C GLY A 58 -10.74 -11.92 5.53
N GLN A 59 -10.20 -13.01 6.06
CA GLN A 59 -8.77 -13.14 6.36
C GLN A 59 -7.91 -13.11 5.08
N ASP A 60 -8.32 -13.80 4.02
CA ASP A 60 -7.65 -13.79 2.71
C ASP A 60 -7.63 -12.40 2.09
N ARG A 61 -8.75 -11.66 2.17
CA ARG A 61 -8.80 -10.26 1.73
C ARG A 61 -7.84 -9.39 2.52
N LEU A 62 -7.81 -9.52 3.85
CA LEU A 62 -6.89 -8.77 4.70
C LEU A 62 -5.42 -9.09 4.35
N LYS A 63 -5.12 -10.35 4.04
CA LYS A 63 -3.79 -10.75 3.57
C LYS A 63 -3.42 -10.10 2.24
N GLU A 64 -4.33 -10.11 1.28
CA GLU A 64 -4.13 -9.43 -0.02
C GLU A 64 -3.94 -7.92 0.16
N ASP A 65 -4.77 -7.28 0.98
CA ASP A 65 -4.69 -5.85 1.29
C ASP A 65 -3.37 -5.50 1.98
N ALA A 66 -2.93 -6.30 2.96
CA ALA A 66 -1.65 -6.14 3.64
C ALA A 66 -0.48 -6.27 2.67
N ALA A 67 -0.50 -7.29 1.79
CA ALA A 67 0.53 -7.47 0.78
C ALA A 67 0.59 -6.27 -0.19
N ALA A 68 -0.57 -5.79 -0.65
CA ALA A 68 -0.65 -4.62 -1.51
C ALA A 68 -0.17 -3.33 -0.81
N ALA A 69 -0.47 -3.15 0.48
CA ALA A 69 0.03 -2.03 1.26
C ALA A 69 1.57 -2.06 1.40
N ILE A 70 2.14 -3.23 1.71
CA ILE A 70 3.59 -3.43 1.82
C ILE A 70 4.27 -3.16 0.47
N GLU A 71 3.71 -3.64 -0.64
CA GLU A 71 4.25 -3.39 -1.98
C GLU A 71 4.22 -1.90 -2.33
N ARG A 72 3.11 -1.21 -2.04
CA ARG A 72 2.99 0.24 -2.24
C ARG A 72 4.04 1.01 -1.44
N ALA A 73 4.19 0.69 -0.16
CA ALA A 73 5.19 1.31 0.70
C ALA A 73 6.62 1.07 0.19
N ALA A 74 6.94 -0.16 -0.20
CA ALA A 74 8.26 -0.50 -0.76
C ALA A 74 8.59 0.31 -2.02
N LYS A 75 7.64 0.45 -2.96
CA LYS A 75 7.82 1.27 -4.17
C LYS A 75 8.14 2.73 -3.85
N LEU A 76 7.45 3.32 -2.87
CA LEU A 76 7.69 4.71 -2.46
C LEU A 76 9.07 4.87 -1.80
N ILE A 77 9.48 3.89 -1.00
CA ILE A 77 10.82 3.88 -0.37
C ILE A 77 11.91 3.74 -1.44
N ASP A 78 11.73 2.87 -2.42
CA ASP A 78 12.68 2.72 -3.53
C ASP A 78 12.78 4.01 -4.36
N GLU A 79 11.66 4.72 -4.58
CA GLU A 79 11.69 6.03 -5.21
C GLU A 79 12.47 7.04 -4.35
N ALA A 80 12.17 7.12 -3.05
CA ALA A 80 12.86 8.04 -2.13
C ALA A 80 14.37 7.74 -2.06
N LYS A 81 14.74 6.46 -2.15
CA LYS A 81 16.12 5.98 -2.22
C LYS A 81 16.83 6.47 -3.48
N SER A 82 16.16 6.38 -4.64
CA SER A 82 16.72 6.88 -5.91
C SER A 82 17.00 8.39 -5.89
N LEU A 83 16.25 9.13 -5.08
CA LEU A 83 16.40 10.57 -4.87
C LEU A 83 17.38 10.92 -3.73
N GLY A 84 17.96 9.94 -3.04
CA GLY A 84 18.95 10.14 -1.98
C GLY A 84 18.36 10.56 -0.63
N GLY A 85 17.10 10.21 -0.35
CA GLY A 85 16.46 10.46 0.94
C GLY A 85 17.08 9.68 2.11
N ASN A 86 16.91 10.19 3.34
CA ASN A 86 17.21 9.42 4.55
C ASN A 86 16.09 8.41 4.81
N LEU A 87 16.36 7.12 4.63
CA LEU A 87 15.35 6.06 4.65
C LEU A 87 15.19 5.35 6.00
N SER A 88 15.94 5.75 7.03
CA SER A 88 15.98 5.02 8.31
C SER A 88 14.59 4.82 8.92
N VAL A 89 13.73 5.84 8.87
CA VAL A 89 12.39 5.79 9.44
C VAL A 89 11.45 4.91 8.61
N PRO A 90 11.21 5.18 7.31
CA PRO A 90 10.28 4.36 6.53
C PRO A 90 10.76 2.91 6.33
N GLU A 91 12.07 2.64 6.27
CA GLU A 91 12.60 1.26 6.22
C GLU A 91 12.31 0.50 7.53
N THR A 92 12.38 1.17 8.69
CA THR A 92 12.03 0.56 9.97
C THR A 92 10.54 0.22 10.02
N SER A 93 9.67 1.16 9.61
CA SER A 93 8.23 0.94 9.55
C SER A 93 7.87 -0.20 8.57
N LEU A 94 8.53 -0.26 7.40
CA LEU A 94 8.35 -1.35 6.44
C LEU A 94 8.82 -2.70 6.99
N ALA A 95 9.91 -2.74 7.75
CA ALA A 95 10.38 -3.96 8.41
C ALA A 95 9.37 -4.47 9.44
N SER A 96 8.80 -3.57 10.26
CA SER A 96 7.70 -3.92 11.18
C SER A 96 6.49 -4.46 10.43
N ALA A 97 6.07 -3.82 9.33
CA ALA A 97 4.96 -4.28 8.51
C ALA A 97 5.18 -5.72 7.99
N ARG A 98 6.39 -6.03 7.51
CA ARG A 98 6.76 -7.39 7.06
C ARG A 98 6.75 -8.39 8.22
N SER A 99 7.23 -8.01 9.39
CA SER A 99 7.20 -8.88 10.57
C SER A 99 5.77 -9.22 11.01
N TYR A 100 4.85 -8.25 10.98
CA TYR A 100 3.44 -8.52 11.30
C TYR A 100 2.74 -9.34 10.22
N PHE A 101 3.12 -9.14 8.96
CA PHE A 101 2.62 -9.98 7.86
C PHE A 101 3.06 -11.44 8.03
N GLU A 102 4.32 -11.69 8.39
CA GLU A 102 4.83 -13.03 8.70
C GLU A 102 4.16 -13.65 9.94
N ALA A 103 3.74 -12.83 10.90
CA ALA A 103 2.96 -13.24 12.06
C ALA A 103 1.45 -13.41 11.78
N GLU A 104 1.01 -13.24 10.53
CA GLU A 104 -0.40 -13.26 10.09
C GLU A 104 -1.30 -12.21 10.78
N ASP A 105 -0.71 -11.19 11.40
CA ASP A 105 -1.42 -10.02 11.94
C ASP A 105 -1.58 -8.97 10.84
N TYR A 106 -2.47 -9.27 9.89
CA TYR A 106 -2.70 -8.44 8.71
C TYR A 106 -3.19 -7.01 9.03
N PRO A 107 -4.08 -6.78 10.03
CA PRO A 107 -4.45 -5.41 10.40
C PRO A 107 -3.26 -4.56 10.83
N LEU A 108 -2.37 -5.12 11.66
CA LEU A 108 -1.18 -4.40 12.11
C LEU A 108 -0.14 -4.27 10.99
N ALA A 109 -0.02 -5.27 10.12
CA ALA A 109 0.81 -5.17 8.92
C ALA A 109 0.36 -4.02 8.00
N ILE A 110 -0.95 -3.84 7.80
CA ILE A 110 -1.51 -2.71 7.03
C ILE A 110 -1.18 -1.38 7.70
N GLU A 111 -1.39 -1.26 9.02
CA GLU A 111 -1.11 -0.02 9.76
C GLU A 111 0.35 0.42 9.59
N TYR A 112 1.30 -0.49 9.79
CA TYR A 112 2.72 -0.19 9.64
C TYR A 112 3.13 0.05 8.18
N ALA A 113 2.49 -0.63 7.22
CA ALA A 113 2.73 -0.39 5.80
C ALA A 113 2.25 1.01 5.38
N ASP A 114 1.05 1.42 5.81
CA ASP A 114 0.51 2.76 5.55
C ASP A 114 1.36 3.84 6.23
N ARG A 115 1.86 3.57 7.44
CA ARG A 115 2.83 4.44 8.11
C ARG A 115 4.12 4.59 7.30
N ALA A 116 4.71 3.48 6.86
CA ALA A 116 5.92 3.49 6.03
C ALA A 116 5.69 4.27 4.72
N ALA A 117 4.53 4.08 4.07
CA ALA A 117 4.14 4.81 2.87
C ALA A 117 3.99 6.31 3.14
N SER A 118 3.39 6.71 4.26
CA SER A 118 3.24 8.11 4.65
C SER A 118 4.60 8.78 4.90
N GLU A 119 5.48 8.11 5.64
CA GLU A 119 6.85 8.57 5.92
C GLU A 119 7.66 8.71 4.62
N ALA A 120 7.58 7.73 3.72
CA ALA A 120 8.21 7.79 2.41
C ALA A 120 7.63 8.92 1.53
N ASN A 121 6.31 9.13 1.55
CA ASN A 121 5.68 10.23 0.82
C ASN A 121 6.08 11.60 1.36
N ALA A 122 6.24 11.77 2.67
CA ALA A 122 6.73 13.01 3.26
C ALA A 122 8.16 13.31 2.80
N LEU A 123 9.03 12.29 2.76
CA LEU A 123 10.37 12.41 2.18
C LEU A 123 10.30 12.77 0.70
N LEU A 124 9.49 12.05 -0.09
CA LEU A 124 9.31 12.32 -1.51
C LEU A 124 8.76 13.72 -1.77
N ALA A 125 7.87 14.25 -0.94
CA ALA A 125 7.36 15.61 -1.10
C ALA A 125 8.50 16.64 -0.99
N ASN A 126 9.41 16.46 -0.03
CA ASN A 126 10.60 17.31 0.11
C ASN A 126 11.61 17.08 -1.04
N LEU A 127 11.84 15.82 -1.41
CA LEU A 127 12.84 15.42 -2.41
C LEU A 127 12.42 15.75 -3.86
N ARG A 128 11.13 15.60 -4.18
CA ARG A 128 10.56 15.94 -5.49
C ARG A 128 10.62 17.44 -5.75
N GLY A 129 10.88 18.24 -4.72
CA GLY A 129 11.24 19.65 -4.80
C GLY A 129 10.13 20.54 -5.35
N ASP A 130 10.33 21.84 -5.26
CA ASP A 130 9.49 22.77 -6.01
C ASP A 130 9.73 22.56 -7.50
N ARG A 131 8.71 22.79 -8.32
CA ARG A 131 8.86 22.74 -9.77
C ARG A 131 9.09 24.13 -10.31
N TYR A 132 10.08 24.28 -11.18
CA TYR A 132 10.33 25.51 -11.90
C TYR A 132 10.18 25.27 -13.40
N THR A 133 9.26 26.01 -14.02
CA THR A 133 9.12 26.02 -15.48
C THR A 133 10.12 27.02 -16.04
N VAL A 134 11.06 26.54 -16.85
CA VAL A 134 12.08 27.35 -17.49
C VAL A 134 11.43 28.40 -18.38
N GLY A 135 11.72 29.66 -18.10
CA GLY A 135 11.31 30.80 -18.91
C GLY A 135 12.15 30.93 -20.17
N SER A 136 11.89 31.98 -20.95
CA SER A 136 12.67 32.25 -22.15
C SER A 136 13.97 32.97 -21.82
N TRP A 137 15.03 32.75 -22.61
CA TRP A 137 16.26 33.53 -22.47
C TRP A 137 16.03 35.04 -22.65
N THR A 138 15.12 35.39 -23.56
CA THR A 138 14.80 36.78 -23.90
C THR A 138 14.02 37.52 -22.82
N SER A 139 13.12 36.83 -22.10
CA SER A 139 12.30 37.44 -21.04
C SER A 139 12.94 37.27 -19.67
N ASP A 140 13.29 36.04 -19.32
CA ASP A 140 13.61 35.64 -17.95
C ASP A 140 15.12 35.47 -17.73
N ARG A 141 15.89 35.42 -18.83
CA ARG A 141 17.32 35.09 -18.85
C ARG A 141 17.62 33.80 -18.12
N ASP A 142 16.72 32.83 -18.24
CA ASP A 142 16.82 31.59 -17.50
C ASP A 142 17.96 30.72 -18.03
N CYS A 143 18.91 30.47 -17.13
CA CYS A 143 19.90 29.42 -17.18
C CYS A 143 19.98 28.81 -15.78
N LEU A 144 20.59 27.63 -15.61
CA LEU A 144 20.64 26.98 -14.29
C LEU A 144 21.20 27.90 -13.19
N TRP A 145 22.18 28.73 -13.53
CA TRP A 145 22.78 29.74 -12.65
C TRP A 145 21.77 30.80 -12.19
N ASN A 146 21.07 31.41 -13.15
CA ASN A 146 20.11 32.48 -12.86
C ASN A 146 18.85 31.95 -12.17
N ILE A 147 18.40 30.74 -12.51
CA ILE A 147 17.29 30.07 -11.80
C ILE A 147 17.68 29.85 -10.34
N ALA A 148 18.86 29.33 -10.05
CA ALA A 148 19.34 29.15 -8.69
C ALA A 148 19.46 30.49 -7.92
N ALA A 149 19.87 31.56 -8.59
CA ALA A 149 20.02 32.89 -8.00
C ALA A 149 18.68 33.55 -7.61
N LYS A 150 17.54 33.10 -8.14
CA LYS A 150 16.24 33.71 -7.85
C LYS A 150 15.94 33.67 -6.35
N PRO A 151 15.43 34.75 -5.75
CA PRO A 151 15.11 34.79 -4.32
C PRO A 151 14.11 33.73 -3.85
N SER A 152 13.17 33.35 -4.72
CA SER A 152 12.18 32.30 -4.47
C SER A 152 12.74 30.88 -4.66
N ILE A 153 13.92 30.75 -5.26
CA ILE A 153 14.63 29.49 -5.45
C ILE A 153 15.66 29.38 -4.35
N TYR A 154 16.95 29.58 -4.59
CA TYR A 154 17.95 29.45 -3.54
C TYR A 154 18.50 30.77 -3.03
N LYS A 155 18.24 31.87 -3.75
CA LYS A 155 18.94 33.14 -3.54
C LYS A 155 20.47 32.97 -3.59
N ASP A 156 20.94 31.90 -4.26
CA ASP A 156 22.34 31.52 -4.33
C ASP A 156 22.59 30.83 -5.66
N ALA A 157 23.28 31.55 -6.53
CA ALA A 157 23.55 31.11 -7.89
C ALA A 157 24.47 29.89 -7.93
N TRP A 158 25.36 29.70 -6.93
CA TRP A 158 26.29 28.57 -6.86
C TRP A 158 25.59 27.23 -6.68
N LYS A 159 24.33 27.23 -6.24
CA LYS A 159 23.51 26.03 -6.06
C LYS A 159 22.93 25.48 -7.37
N TRP A 160 23.21 26.07 -8.52
CA TRP A 160 22.77 25.58 -9.84
C TRP A 160 23.11 24.11 -10.11
N LYS A 161 24.25 23.63 -9.59
CA LYS A 161 24.69 22.22 -9.73
C LYS A 161 23.70 21.25 -9.09
N ARG A 162 22.96 21.68 -8.06
CA ARG A 162 21.93 20.88 -7.41
C ARG A 162 20.73 20.67 -8.34
N ILE A 163 20.31 21.73 -9.02
CA ILE A 163 19.25 21.67 -10.04
C ILE A 163 19.67 20.71 -11.16
N TYR A 164 20.91 20.84 -11.65
CA TYR A 164 21.44 19.93 -12.67
C TYR A 164 21.39 18.46 -12.22
N LYS A 165 21.94 18.17 -11.04
CA LYS A 165 22.02 16.80 -10.51
C LYS A 165 20.64 16.15 -10.35
N ALA A 166 19.64 16.90 -9.92
CA ALA A 166 18.27 16.41 -9.73
C ALA A 166 17.48 16.24 -11.04
N ASN A 167 17.99 16.73 -12.17
CA ASN A 167 17.30 16.68 -13.47
C ASN A 167 18.20 16.09 -14.57
N GLN A 168 19.17 15.24 -14.23
CA GLN A 168 20.09 14.63 -15.21
C GLN A 168 19.38 13.74 -16.23
N ASP A 169 18.20 13.22 -15.89
CA ASP A 169 17.29 12.53 -16.78
C ASP A 169 16.75 13.45 -17.90
N LYS A 170 16.65 14.77 -17.64
CA LYS A 170 16.10 15.78 -18.57
C LYS A 170 17.16 16.70 -19.17
N ILE A 171 18.28 16.91 -18.49
CA ILE A 171 19.34 17.85 -18.89
C ILE A 171 20.60 17.05 -19.21
N LYS A 172 20.85 16.84 -20.50
CA LYS A 172 22.09 16.17 -20.96
C LYS A 172 23.31 17.08 -20.85
N ASN A 173 23.15 18.35 -21.23
CA ASN A 173 24.19 19.36 -21.13
C ASN A 173 23.72 20.45 -20.16
N PRO A 174 24.43 20.71 -19.04
CA PRO A 174 24.04 21.72 -18.04
C PRO A 174 23.90 23.14 -18.62
N ASP A 175 24.58 23.44 -19.72
CA ASP A 175 24.54 24.76 -20.37
C ASP A 175 23.30 24.94 -21.28
N ILE A 176 22.52 23.87 -21.49
CA ILE A 176 21.39 23.86 -22.43
C ILE A 176 20.11 23.43 -21.70
N ILE A 177 19.22 24.41 -21.48
CA ILE A 177 17.85 24.21 -21.01
C ILE A 177 16.87 24.92 -21.96
N TYR A 178 15.64 24.44 -22.05
CA TYR A 178 14.65 24.94 -23.01
C TYR A 178 13.46 25.60 -22.32
N PRO A 179 12.89 26.69 -22.87
CA PRO A 179 11.67 27.28 -22.34
C PRO A 179 10.52 26.27 -22.29
N GLY A 180 9.74 26.29 -21.21
CA GLY A 180 8.67 25.33 -20.93
C GLY A 180 9.12 24.02 -20.28
N GLN A 181 10.44 23.79 -20.17
CA GLN A 181 10.96 22.61 -19.47
C GLN A 181 10.69 22.70 -17.96
N ILE A 182 10.19 21.61 -17.37
CA ILE A 182 9.89 21.54 -15.93
C ILE A 182 11.05 20.91 -15.18
N LEU A 183 11.72 21.73 -14.36
CA LEU A 183 12.85 21.33 -13.53
C LEU A 183 12.41 21.11 -12.08
N ILE A 184 12.94 20.05 -11.48
CA ILE A 184 12.89 19.81 -10.04
C ILE A 184 13.88 20.76 -9.37
N ILE A 185 13.42 21.47 -8.36
CA ILE A 185 14.22 22.35 -7.49
C ILE A 185 14.30 21.69 -6.12
N PRO A 186 15.36 20.88 -5.85
CA PRO A 186 15.51 20.22 -4.55
C PRO A 186 15.50 21.24 -3.41
N ARG A 187 14.65 21.05 -2.41
CA ARG A 187 14.73 21.82 -1.16
C ARG A 187 15.53 21.02 -0.13
N ASP A 188 16.25 21.73 0.74
CA ASP A 188 16.93 21.13 1.90
C ASP A 188 15.92 20.81 3.00
#